data_AF-A0A2E3J0Q1-F1
#
_entry.id   AF-A0A2E3J0Q1-F1
#
_cell.length_a   1.000
_cell.length_b   1.000
_cell.length_c   1.000
_cell.angle_alpha   90.00
_cell.angle_beta   90.00
_cell.angle_gamma   90.00
#
_symmetry.space_group_name_H-M   'P 1'
#
loop_
_entity.id
_entity.type
_entity.pdbx_description
1 polymer ?
#
loop_
_entity_poly.entity_id
_entity_poly.type
_entity_poly.pdbx_seq_one_letter_code
_entity_poly.pdbx_strand_id
1 'polypeptide(L)'
;MCRLKTSCHPTWVKLSFLPTDLEVFSSQLLQGAGVPVKDPDTTARIQTEADLRGVHTHGTFGIVGYIRQIQKGEVNPVANLRTVREGGAYLHIDGDNGPGQVVAHHTMERAIEKASE
;
A
#
# COMPACT_ATOMS: atom_id res chain seq x y z
N MET A 1 26.31 6.78 -49.58
CA MET A 1 26.36 6.68 -48.10
C MET A 1 25.01 7.11 -47.53
N CYS A 2 24.11 6.16 -47.27
CA CYS A 2 22.83 6.43 -46.63
C CYS A 2 23.01 6.23 -45.11
N ARG A 3 22.92 7.31 -44.32
CA ARG A 3 22.94 7.23 -42.85
C ARG A 3 21.56 6.80 -42.37
N LEU A 4 21.45 5.57 -41.86
CA LEU A 4 20.28 5.13 -41.12
C LEU A 4 20.17 5.94 -39.81
N LYS A 5 19.11 6.73 -39.68
CA LYS A 5 18.67 7.29 -38.39
C LYS A 5 18.04 6.15 -37.59
N THR A 6 18.75 5.59 -36.62
CA THR A 6 18.17 4.67 -35.64
C THR A 6 17.48 5.45 -34.53
N SER A 7 16.21 5.82 -34.73
CA SER A 7 15.34 6.24 -33.63
C SER A 7 14.56 5.03 -33.11
N CYS A 8 15.23 4.16 -32.35
CA CYS A 8 14.56 3.13 -31.56
C CYS A 8 13.92 3.79 -30.34
N HIS A 9 12.65 4.16 -30.45
CA HIS A 9 11.83 4.42 -29.27
C HIS A 9 11.32 3.06 -28.76
N PRO A 10 11.42 2.75 -27.46
CA PRO A 10 10.81 1.54 -26.92
C PRO A 10 9.30 1.61 -27.18
N THR A 11 8.76 0.62 -27.88
CA THR A 11 7.31 0.45 -28.03
C THR A 11 6.76 -0.02 -26.69
N TRP A 12 6.15 0.90 -25.94
CA TRP A 12 5.42 0.56 -24.72
C TRP A 12 4.23 -0.33 -25.09
N VAL A 13 4.20 -1.55 -24.55
CA VAL A 13 3.01 -2.40 -24.59
C VAL A 13 2.11 -1.97 -23.45
N LYS A 14 0.89 -1.53 -23.78
CA LYS A 14 -0.13 -1.24 -22.76
C LYS A 14 -0.76 -2.56 -22.31
N LEU A 15 -0.65 -2.85 -21.02
CA LEU A 15 -1.37 -3.94 -20.38
C LEU A 15 -2.53 -3.35 -19.58
N SER A 16 -3.65 -4.07 -19.57
CA SER A 16 -4.84 -3.72 -18.80
C SER A 16 -5.20 -4.91 -17.92
N PHE A 17 -5.57 -4.63 -16.67
CA PHE A 17 -5.94 -5.63 -15.68
C PHE A 17 -7.28 -5.22 -15.06
N LEU A 18 -8.05 -6.19 -14.57
CA LEU A 18 -9.17 -5.88 -13.69
C LEU A 18 -8.61 -5.39 -12.34
N PRO A 19 -9.27 -4.43 -11.67
CA PRO A 19 -8.80 -3.94 -10.37
C PRO A 19 -8.69 -5.06 -9.34
N THR A 20 -9.67 -5.97 -9.33
CA THR A 20 -9.71 -7.14 -8.45
C THR A 20 -8.52 -8.06 -8.66
N ASP A 21 -8.10 -8.28 -9.92
CA ASP A 21 -6.94 -9.13 -10.22
C ASP A 21 -5.66 -8.49 -9.68
N LEU A 22 -5.55 -7.17 -9.81
CA LEU A 22 -4.40 -6.42 -9.32
C LEU A 22 -4.35 -6.36 -7.79
N GLU A 23 -5.49 -6.23 -7.12
CA GLU A 23 -5.62 -6.33 -5.65
C GLU A 23 -5.20 -7.71 -5.14
N VAL A 24 -5.74 -8.79 -5.74
CA VAL A 24 -5.40 -10.16 -5.36
C VAL A 24 -3.90 -10.43 -5.57
N PHE A 25 -3.36 -10.05 -6.72
CA PHE A 25 -1.93 -10.19 -7.01
C PHE A 25 -1.06 -9.43 -6.00
N SER A 26 -1.39 -8.17 -5.73
CA SER A 26 -0.65 -7.33 -4.77
C SER A 26 -0.72 -7.90 -3.35
N SER A 27 -1.89 -8.41 -2.93
CA SER A 27 -2.09 -9.06 -1.64
C SER A 27 -1.25 -10.33 -1.51
N GLN A 28 -1.21 -11.17 -2.53
CA GLN A 28 -0.37 -12.38 -2.54
C GLN A 28 1.12 -12.06 -2.42
N LEU A 29 1.60 -10.99 -3.07
CA LEU A 29 2.98 -10.55 -2.95
C LEU A 29 3.33 -10.08 -1.52
N LEU A 30 2.43 -9.32 -0.88
CA LEU A 30 2.60 -8.85 0.49
C LEU A 30 2.56 -10.03 1.49
N GLN A 31 1.67 -11.00 1.27
CA GLN A 31 1.62 -12.23 2.07
C GLN A 31 2.92 -13.03 1.96
N GLY A 32 3.48 -13.14 0.75
CA GLY A 32 4.80 -13.74 0.53
C GLY A 32 5.94 -13.02 1.24
N ALA A 33 5.75 -11.74 1.59
CA ALA A 33 6.69 -10.97 2.40
C ALA A 33 6.45 -11.08 3.92
N GLY A 34 5.44 -11.83 4.37
CA GLY A 34 5.13 -12.05 5.79
C GLY A 34 3.99 -11.20 6.34
N VAL A 35 3.25 -10.45 5.50
CA VAL A 35 2.01 -9.81 5.92
C VAL A 35 0.94 -10.90 6.17
N PRO A 36 0.25 -10.90 7.32
CA PRO A 36 -0.75 -11.93 7.61
C PRO A 36 -1.88 -11.95 6.59
N VAL A 37 -2.41 -13.13 6.33
CA VAL A 37 -3.61 -13.30 5.50
C VAL A 37 -4.80 -12.64 6.22
N LYS A 38 -5.19 -11.45 5.77
CA LYS A 38 -6.42 -10.76 6.15
C LYS A 38 -7.11 -10.30 4.88
N ASP A 39 -8.37 -10.62 4.76
CA ASP A 39 -9.19 -10.27 3.58
C ASP A 39 -10.05 -9.04 3.88
N PRO A 40 -9.99 -7.97 3.04
CA PRO A 40 -8.96 -7.65 2.06
C PRO A 40 -7.72 -7.02 2.71
N ASP A 41 -6.54 -7.29 2.16
CA ASP A 41 -5.30 -6.59 2.54
C ASP A 41 -5.49 -5.09 2.25
N THR A 42 -5.50 -4.30 3.32
CA THR A 42 -5.76 -2.86 3.27
C THR A 42 -4.75 -2.13 2.37
N THR A 43 -3.50 -2.59 2.34
CA THR A 43 -2.45 -1.98 1.52
C THR A 43 -2.67 -2.25 0.04
N ALA A 44 -2.99 -3.50 -0.32
CA ALA A 44 -3.26 -3.89 -1.71
C ALA A 44 -4.47 -3.13 -2.27
N ARG A 45 -5.57 -3.09 -1.51
CA ARG A 45 -6.78 -2.34 -1.91
C ARG A 45 -6.48 -0.85 -2.11
N ILE A 46 -5.88 -0.19 -1.12
CA ILE A 46 -5.59 1.26 -1.17
C ILE A 46 -4.68 1.62 -2.34
N GLN A 47 -3.67 0.79 -2.65
CA GLN A 47 -2.78 1.06 -3.77
C GLN A 47 -3.45 0.84 -5.14
N THR A 48 -4.26 -0.21 -5.31
CA THR A 48 -5.06 -0.35 -6.54
C THR A 48 -6.03 0.81 -6.70
N GLU A 49 -6.66 1.23 -5.61
CA GLU A 49 -7.53 2.40 -5.56
C GLU A 49 -6.83 3.71 -5.97
N ALA A 50 -5.56 3.88 -5.64
CA ALA A 50 -4.76 5.02 -6.08
C ALA A 50 -4.46 4.95 -7.59
N ASP A 51 -4.18 3.76 -8.13
CA ASP A 51 -4.03 3.58 -9.57
C ASP A 51 -5.30 3.89 -10.35
N LEU A 52 -6.46 3.48 -9.83
CA LEU A 52 -7.77 3.80 -10.44
C LEU A 52 -8.07 5.30 -10.45
N ARG A 53 -7.55 6.04 -9.48
CA ARG A 53 -7.66 7.51 -9.42
C ARG A 53 -6.59 8.23 -10.25
N GLY A 54 -5.72 7.49 -10.94
CA GLY A 54 -4.64 8.05 -11.77
C GLY A 54 -3.45 8.58 -10.95
N VAL A 55 -3.34 8.24 -9.67
CA VAL A 55 -2.26 8.67 -8.76
C VAL A 55 -1.20 7.57 -8.66
N HIS A 56 -0.60 7.23 -9.80
CA HIS A 56 0.28 6.07 -9.94
C HIS A 56 1.52 6.10 -9.03
N THR A 57 2.00 7.29 -8.63
CA THR A 57 3.13 7.43 -7.70
C THR A 57 2.84 6.88 -6.30
N HIS A 58 1.56 6.71 -5.96
CA HIS A 58 1.08 6.13 -4.70
C HIS A 58 0.27 4.85 -4.94
N GLY A 59 0.24 4.36 -6.18
CA GLY A 59 -0.43 3.12 -6.58
C GLY A 59 0.45 1.89 -6.40
N THR A 60 0.07 0.80 -7.05
CA THR A 60 0.66 -0.54 -6.88
C THR A 60 2.15 -0.64 -7.22
N PHE A 61 2.70 0.37 -7.90
CA PHE A 61 4.16 0.55 -8.03
C PHE A 61 4.88 0.54 -6.67
N GLY A 62 4.23 1.02 -5.61
CA GLY A 62 4.79 1.07 -4.25
C GLY A 62 4.97 -0.30 -3.59
N ILE A 63 4.22 -1.34 -4.00
CA ILE A 63 4.22 -2.67 -3.37
C ILE A 63 5.63 -3.26 -3.25
N VAL A 64 6.43 -3.17 -4.32
CA VAL A 64 7.81 -3.70 -4.33
C VAL A 64 8.68 -2.98 -3.28
N GLY A 65 8.45 -1.68 -3.08
CA GLY A 65 9.13 -0.89 -2.05
C GLY A 65 8.80 -1.37 -0.64
N TYR A 66 7.54 -1.68 -0.36
CA TYR A 66 7.12 -2.23 0.94
C TYR A 66 7.70 -3.61 1.21
N ILE A 67 7.67 -4.50 0.21
CA ILE A 67 8.25 -5.84 0.33
C ILE A 67 9.73 -5.76 0.69
N ARG A 68 10.49 -4.87 0.03
CA ARG A 68 11.91 -4.66 0.34
C ARG A 68 12.14 -4.14 1.76
N GLN A 69 11.32 -3.21 2.24
CA GLN A 69 11.42 -2.70 3.60
C GLN A 69 11.10 -3.78 4.63
N ILE A 70 10.07 -4.58 4.40
CA ILE A 70 9.71 -5.73 5.26
C ILE A 70 10.86 -6.74 5.30
N GLN A 71 11.43 -7.11 4.15
CA GLN A 71 12.54 -8.05 4.06
C GLN A 71 13.81 -7.56 4.79
N LYS A 72 14.00 -6.24 4.89
CA LYS A 72 15.10 -5.64 5.65
C LYS A 72 14.80 -5.46 7.14
N GLY A 73 13.58 -5.77 7.59
CA GLY A 73 13.14 -5.49 8.96
C GLY A 73 12.90 -4.00 9.24
N GLU A 74 12.82 -3.16 8.20
CA GLU A 74 12.54 -1.72 8.30
C GLU A 74 11.05 -1.44 8.50
N VAL A 75 10.17 -2.40 8.22
CA VAL A 75 8.72 -2.34 8.44
C VAL A 75 8.27 -3.62 9.13
N ASN A 76 7.45 -3.51 10.17
CA ASN A 76 6.84 -4.66 10.85
C ASN A 76 5.58 -5.11 10.08
N PRO A 77 5.60 -6.26 9.39
CA PRO A 77 4.43 -6.72 8.64
C PRO A 77 3.27 -7.19 9.53
N VAL A 78 3.54 -7.43 10.82
CA VAL A 78 2.56 -7.87 11.83
C VAL A 78 2.47 -6.85 12.96
N ALA A 79 2.24 -5.59 12.60
CA ALA A 79 2.19 -4.49 13.56
C ALA A 79 1.05 -4.64 14.58
N ASN A 80 1.40 -4.47 15.85
CA ASN A 80 0.49 -4.45 16.98
C ASN A 80 0.15 -3.00 17.37
N LEU A 81 -0.85 -2.44 16.71
CA LEU A 81 -1.26 -1.04 16.93
C LEU A 81 -1.84 -0.87 18.33
N ARG A 82 -1.39 0.17 19.04
CA ARG A 82 -1.83 0.46 20.41
C ARG A 82 -2.15 1.93 20.62
N THR A 83 -3.25 2.21 21.33
CA THR A 83 -3.50 3.55 21.83
C THR A 83 -2.51 3.87 22.95
N VAL A 84 -1.66 4.86 22.74
CA VAL A 84 -0.71 5.37 23.74
C VAL A 84 -1.42 6.32 24.70
N ARG A 85 -2.28 7.19 24.16
CA ARG A 85 -3.04 8.17 24.93
C ARG A 85 -4.23 8.64 24.11
N GLU A 86 -5.31 9.01 24.78
CA GLU A 86 -6.44 9.69 24.16
C GLU A 86 -7.02 10.76 25.09
N GLY A 87 -7.82 11.65 24.53
CA GLY A 87 -8.66 12.59 25.26
C GLY A 87 -9.91 12.91 24.44
N GLY A 88 -10.73 13.84 24.92
CA GLY A 88 -12.06 14.09 24.32
C GLY A 88 -12.04 14.45 22.82
N ALA A 89 -10.95 14.98 22.30
CA ALA A 89 -10.84 15.36 20.88
C ALA A 89 -9.52 14.91 20.22
N TYR A 90 -8.77 13.98 20.82
CA TYR A 90 -7.52 13.49 20.23
C TYR A 90 -7.25 12.02 20.54
N LEU A 91 -6.52 11.38 19.64
CA LEU A 91 -6.08 9.99 19.74
C LEU A 91 -4.60 9.90 19.33
N HIS A 92 -3.78 9.27 20.16
CA HIS A 92 -2.38 9.00 19.88
C HIS A 92 -2.17 7.49 19.81
N ILE A 93 -1.90 6.97 18.61
CA ILE A 93 -1.64 5.56 18.35
C ILE A 93 -0.16 5.37 18.01
N ASP A 94 0.45 4.35 18.63
CA ASP A 94 1.74 3.82 18.20
C ASP A 94 1.50 2.81 17.07
N GLY A 95 2.11 3.09 15.93
CA GLY A 95 1.98 2.31 14.71
C GLY A 95 2.79 1.02 14.69
N ASP A 96 3.64 0.78 15.70
CA ASP A 96 4.52 -0.40 15.80
C ASP A 96 5.35 -0.64 14.53
N ASN A 97 5.78 0.47 13.91
CA ASN A 97 6.49 0.49 12.64
C ASN A 97 5.81 -0.32 11.50
N GLY A 98 4.48 -0.39 11.54
CA GLY A 98 3.68 -1.11 10.55
C GLY A 98 3.56 -0.41 9.19
N PRO A 99 2.95 -1.08 8.20
CA PRO A 99 2.65 -0.46 6.91
C PRO A 99 1.76 0.78 7.11
N GLY A 100 2.20 1.93 6.58
CA GLY A 100 1.53 3.21 6.81
C GLY A 100 0.05 3.21 6.44
N GLN A 101 -0.34 2.49 5.37
CA GLN A 101 -1.72 2.28 4.95
C GLN A 101 -2.57 1.60 6.04
N VAL A 102 -2.04 0.54 6.65
CA VAL A 102 -2.73 -0.22 7.71
C VAL A 102 -2.87 0.64 8.96
N VAL A 103 -1.78 1.31 9.37
CA VAL A 103 -1.77 2.19 10.54
C VAL A 103 -2.75 3.35 10.36
N ALA A 104 -2.71 4.02 9.20
CA ALA A 104 -3.57 5.15 8.90
C ALA A 104 -5.05 4.75 8.82
N HIS A 105 -5.37 3.64 8.14
CA HIS A 105 -6.74 3.16 8.04
C HIS A 105 -7.34 2.87 9.41
N HIS A 106 -6.64 2.08 10.23
CA HIS A 106 -7.08 1.79 11.60
C HIS A 106 -7.23 3.06 12.45
N THR A 107 -6.25 3.97 12.38
CA THR A 107 -6.28 5.23 13.15
C THR A 107 -7.48 6.09 12.74
N MET A 108 -7.79 6.14 11.44
CA MET A 108 -8.92 6.91 10.95
C MET A 108 -10.27 6.32 11.37
N GLU A 109 -10.42 4.98 11.38
CA GLU A 109 -11.62 4.33 11.91
C GLU A 109 -11.84 4.72 13.37
N ARG A 110 -10.79 4.61 14.21
CA ARG A 110 -10.85 5.00 15.63
C ARG A 110 -11.12 6.49 15.83
N ALA A 111 -10.61 7.36 14.95
CA ALA A 111 -10.86 8.79 15.01
C ALA A 111 -12.31 9.14 14.67
N ILE A 112 -12.92 8.45 13.70
CA ILE A 112 -14.33 8.63 13.33
C ILE A 112 -15.25 8.17 14.47
N GLU A 113 -14.94 7.02 15.09
CA GLU A 113 -15.65 6.55 16.29
C GLU A 113 -15.61 7.61 17.39
N LYS A 114 -14.42 8.13 17.71
CA LYS A 114 -14.25 9.16 18.73
C LYS A 114 -14.95 10.48 18.40
N ALA A 115 -15.00 10.86 17.12
CA ALA A 115 -15.73 12.07 16.71
C ALA A 115 -17.25 11.96 16.94
N SER A 116 -17.76 10.75 17.16
CA SER A 116 -19.18 10.47 17.41
C SER A 116 -19.52 10.32 18.90
N GLU A 117 -18.51 10.32 19.79
CA GLU A 117 -18.65 10.29 21.26
C GLU A 117 -19.08 11.65 21.82
#